data_AF-A0A6P1NKJ7-F1
#
_entry.id   AF-A0A6P1NKJ7-F1
#
_cell.length_a   1.000
_cell.length_b   1.000
_cell.length_c   1.000
_cell.angle_alpha   90.00
_cell.angle_beta   90.00
_cell.angle_gamma   90.00
#
_symmetry.space_group_name_H-M   'P 1'
#
loop_
_entity.id
_entity.type
_entity.pdbx_description
1 polymer ?
#
loop_
_entity_poly.entity_id
_entity_poly.type
_entity_poly.pdbx_seq_one_letter_code
_entity_poly.pdbx_strand_id
1 'polypeptide(L)'
;MKGRLMSLFFGSLKRCQAKRRHNLWAALLLLGSSQAALADTPVHTILPGEELDLSVPCAMVLLSVTPKLKNSVTIDEVNGASPEVVRGKDGTENRVALALRGCNKGSSLHMHLSPNTTLTLHDSHDARVIIEGSLASLETSLNDASLTAETVQSLDLSASGDTQIAIQNLNRAAQIVASDRSQLHIGRVALTALSAKLSGASNLQVGSGQIDTATLTLTDQATSHISALIGKAVVTAQNTSKVALGPIRGALFPTGTGTIEQLHTLESAPVTTQQQTGPQPPAQTEPKTQSPTPTPETPASNNNSAPINIPASQPVDAQPVTPQPASTAQQPTPAPSSDKDSETSVPAPSISIIPTEKKKSEDESVAPSSDTEQTQEEQSTTSEAASETTADTTSVMPATEDNKTDSLKPLP
;
A
#
# COMPACT_ATOMS: atom_id res chain seq x y z
N MET A 1 33.68 -15.10 4.35
CA MET A 1 33.49 -13.98 5.31
C MET A 1 32.08 -14.11 5.92
N LYS A 2 31.86 -13.75 7.19
CA LYS A 2 30.54 -13.92 7.85
C LYS A 2 29.92 -12.55 8.16
N GLY A 3 28.87 -12.18 7.42
CA GLY A 3 28.00 -11.05 7.78
C GLY A 3 27.07 -11.43 8.92
N ARG A 4 26.86 -10.54 9.90
CA ARG A 4 25.92 -10.76 11.02
C ARG A 4 24.54 -10.21 10.69
N LEU A 5 23.49 -10.88 11.17
CA LEU A 5 22.17 -10.29 11.27
C LEU A 5 22.22 -9.03 12.14
N MET A 6 21.48 -7.99 11.75
CA MET A 6 20.94 -7.02 12.69
C MET A 6 19.46 -7.33 12.89
N SER A 7 19.03 -7.43 14.15
CA SER A 7 17.63 -7.56 14.54
C SER A 7 17.34 -6.50 15.59
N LEU A 8 16.51 -5.53 15.22
CA LEU A 8 16.07 -4.35 15.98
C LEU A 8 14.70 -3.95 15.38
N PHE A 9 13.69 -3.46 16.10
CA PHE A 9 13.48 -3.33 17.55
C PHE A 9 11.96 -3.41 17.78
N PHE A 10 11.44 -4.41 18.51
CA PHE A 10 10.02 -4.41 18.91
C PHE A 10 9.87 -3.71 20.27
N GLY A 11 9.50 -2.42 20.24
CA GLY A 11 9.28 -1.60 21.43
C GLY A 11 8.00 -1.97 22.18
N SER A 12 8.12 -2.40 23.44
CA SER A 12 6.97 -2.81 24.25
C SER A 12 6.32 -1.62 24.95
N LEU A 13 5.10 -1.24 24.52
CA LEU A 13 4.22 -0.36 25.30
C LEU A 13 3.43 -1.18 26.35
N LYS A 14 3.31 -0.64 27.56
CA LYS A 14 2.69 -1.31 28.71
C LYS A 14 1.83 -0.36 29.54
N ARG A 15 0.57 -0.76 29.76
CA ARG A 15 -0.36 -0.35 30.85
C ARG A 15 -0.83 1.12 30.86
N CYS A 16 -2.15 1.32 30.88
CA CYS A 16 -2.86 1.97 32.01
C CYS A 16 -4.39 2.07 31.81
N GLN A 17 -5.16 1.20 32.46
CA GLN A 17 -6.52 1.46 32.97
C GLN A 17 -6.65 0.62 34.28
N ALA A 18 -6.78 1.21 35.46
CA ALA A 18 -7.87 2.04 36.03
C ALA A 18 -8.94 1.19 36.75
N LYS A 19 -8.69 0.96 38.04
CA LYS A 19 -9.53 0.19 38.97
C LYS A 19 -10.75 1.01 39.41
N ARG A 20 -11.96 0.67 38.97
CA ARG A 20 -13.23 1.20 39.52
C ARG A 20 -13.96 0.16 40.38
N ARG A 21 -14.74 0.66 41.35
CA ARG A 21 -15.41 -0.12 42.41
C ARG A 21 -16.81 -0.58 41.98
N HIS A 22 -17.30 -1.62 42.65
CA HIS A 22 -18.72 -2.02 42.59
C HIS A 22 -19.63 -0.93 43.17
N ASN A 23 -20.89 -0.93 42.74
CA ASN A 23 -22.06 -0.68 43.58
C ASN A 23 -23.26 -1.44 43.00
N LEU A 24 -24.19 -1.85 43.86
CA LEU A 24 -25.48 -2.46 43.48
C LEU A 24 -26.41 -1.38 42.87
N TRP A 25 -27.50 -1.81 42.23
CA TRP A 25 -28.88 -1.53 42.72
C TRP A 25 -29.96 -2.31 41.92
N ALA A 26 -31.22 -2.14 42.31
CA ALA A 26 -32.46 -2.79 41.82
C ALA A 26 -32.53 -3.03 40.29
N ALA A 27 -33.08 -4.13 39.76
CA ALA A 27 -34.30 -4.90 40.06
C ALA A 27 -35.60 -4.32 39.47
N LEU A 28 -36.16 -5.06 38.51
CA LEU A 28 -37.56 -5.20 38.09
C LEU A 28 -38.41 -3.94 37.79
N LEU A 29 -38.82 -3.80 36.52
CA LEU A 29 -40.23 -3.61 36.13
C LEU A 29 -40.45 -3.82 34.63
N LEU A 30 -41.57 -4.43 34.25
CA LEU A 30 -42.00 -4.54 32.85
C LEU A 30 -42.93 -3.37 32.51
N LEU A 31 -42.62 -2.60 31.48
CA LEU A 31 -43.61 -1.89 30.66
C LEU A 31 -43.18 -1.95 29.19
N GLY A 32 -44.11 -2.28 28.30
CA GLY A 32 -43.83 -2.36 26.87
C GLY A 32 -43.78 -0.97 26.23
N SER A 33 -42.57 -0.53 25.84
CA SER A 33 -42.41 0.57 24.91
C SER A 33 -42.57 0.06 23.47
N SER A 34 -43.57 0.61 22.75
CA SER A 34 -43.72 0.35 21.32
C SER A 34 -42.44 0.78 20.59
N GLN A 35 -41.80 -0.15 19.90
CA GLN A 35 -40.69 0.16 19.00
C GLN A 35 -41.26 0.88 17.77
N ALA A 36 -41.45 2.19 17.89
CA ALA A 36 -41.56 3.06 16.74
C ALA A 36 -40.25 2.94 15.97
N ALA A 37 -40.30 2.33 14.79
CA ALA A 37 -39.18 2.31 13.87
C ALA A 37 -38.87 3.76 13.48
N LEU A 38 -37.85 4.33 14.12
CA LEU A 38 -37.26 5.59 13.67
C LEU A 38 -36.74 5.31 12.27
N ALA A 39 -37.25 6.06 11.28
CA ALA A 39 -36.67 6.01 9.95
C ALA A 39 -35.24 6.51 10.04
N ASP A 40 -34.26 5.69 9.64
CA ASP A 40 -32.86 6.09 9.55
C ASP A 40 -32.73 7.21 8.50
N THR A 41 -32.80 8.46 8.96
CA THR A 41 -32.31 9.60 8.20
C THR A 41 -30.80 9.43 8.09
N PRO A 42 -30.23 9.30 6.87
CA PRO A 42 -28.80 9.09 6.69
C PRO A 42 -28.04 10.23 7.36
N VAL A 43 -27.22 9.88 8.36
CA VAL A 43 -26.59 10.85 9.26
C VAL A 43 -25.35 11.42 8.58
N HIS A 44 -25.57 12.29 7.58
CA HIS A 44 -24.53 12.95 6.80
C HIS A 44 -23.59 13.75 7.71
N THR A 45 -22.51 13.12 8.14
CA THR A 45 -21.66 13.59 9.23
C THR A 45 -20.41 14.22 8.67
N ILE A 46 -20.35 15.56 8.67
CA ILE A 46 -19.20 16.33 8.21
C ILE A 46 -18.13 16.38 9.31
N LEU A 47 -16.94 15.88 8.99
CA LEU A 47 -15.78 15.80 9.88
C LEU A 47 -14.63 16.63 9.27
N PRO A 48 -14.12 17.69 9.91
CA PRO A 48 -12.93 18.39 9.43
C PRO A 48 -11.70 17.48 9.60
N GLY A 49 -10.89 17.36 8.54
CA GLY A 49 -9.74 16.47 8.48
C GLY A 49 -8.90 16.65 7.21
N GLU A 50 -7.60 16.85 7.38
CA GLU A 50 -6.58 16.67 6.34
C GLU A 50 -6.13 15.20 6.24
N GLU A 51 -6.09 14.48 7.36
CA GLU A 51 -5.79 13.04 7.42
C GLU A 51 -7.05 12.22 7.73
N LEU A 52 -7.22 11.09 7.05
CA LEU A 52 -8.18 10.04 7.39
C LEU A 52 -7.45 8.71 7.59
N ASP A 53 -7.42 8.25 8.84
CA ASP A 53 -7.02 6.90 9.26
C ASP A 53 -8.26 6.01 9.31
N LEU A 54 -8.22 4.87 8.63
CA LEU A 54 -9.40 4.04 8.37
C LEU A 54 -9.10 2.55 8.66
N SER A 55 -9.75 2.02 9.70
CA SER A 55 -9.66 0.62 10.12
C SER A 55 -10.98 -0.09 9.81
N VAL A 56 -10.99 -0.79 8.67
CA VAL A 56 -12.22 -1.31 8.03
C VAL A 56 -12.10 -2.80 7.67
N PRO A 57 -11.88 -3.68 8.66
CA PRO A 57 -11.90 -5.13 8.42
C PRO A 57 -13.26 -5.57 7.85
N CYS A 58 -13.24 -6.63 7.03
CA CYS A 58 -14.36 -7.37 6.45
C CYS A 58 -15.52 -6.56 5.80
N ALA A 59 -15.31 -5.28 5.53
CA ALA A 59 -16.32 -4.35 5.01
C ALA A 59 -16.10 -3.98 3.53
N MET A 60 -17.18 -3.62 2.84
CA MET A 60 -17.13 -2.96 1.54
C MET A 60 -17.14 -1.44 1.72
N VAL A 61 -16.08 -0.76 1.29
CA VAL A 61 -15.92 0.68 1.46
C VAL A 61 -15.92 1.38 0.11
N LEU A 62 -16.73 2.43 -0.03
CA LEU A 62 -16.75 3.33 -1.18
C LEU A 62 -16.30 4.73 -0.73
N LEU A 63 -15.29 5.27 -1.40
CA LEU A 63 -14.66 6.56 -1.09
C LEU A 63 -14.73 7.47 -2.32
N SER A 64 -15.69 8.40 -2.34
CA SER A 64 -15.95 9.26 -3.50
C SER A 64 -15.27 10.64 -3.32
N VAL A 65 -14.08 10.81 -3.88
CA VAL A 65 -13.28 12.04 -3.73
C VAL A 65 -13.96 13.22 -4.42
N THR A 66 -14.33 14.24 -3.64
CA THR A 66 -15.28 15.28 -4.03
C THR A 66 -14.62 16.67 -4.00
N PRO A 67 -14.29 17.29 -5.16
CA PRO A 67 -13.56 18.57 -5.23
C PRO A 67 -14.22 19.80 -4.59
N LYS A 68 -15.47 19.68 -4.10
CA LYS A 68 -16.18 20.73 -3.37
C LYS A 68 -15.89 20.69 -1.85
N LEU A 69 -15.41 19.56 -1.33
CA LEU A 69 -15.06 19.39 0.08
C LEU A 69 -13.70 20.05 0.37
N LYS A 70 -13.61 20.82 1.45
CA LYS A 70 -12.42 21.55 1.87
C LYS A 70 -11.89 20.96 3.17
N ASN A 71 -10.85 20.13 3.08
CA ASN A 71 -10.17 19.50 4.22
C ASN A 71 -11.20 18.88 5.19
N SER A 72 -12.09 18.07 4.63
CA SER A 72 -13.25 17.49 5.31
C SER A 72 -13.63 16.15 4.70
N VAL A 73 -14.01 15.22 5.55
CA VAL A 73 -14.63 13.92 5.23
C VAL A 73 -16.13 14.03 5.52
N THR A 74 -16.98 13.42 4.70
CA THR A 74 -18.39 13.16 5.07
C THR A 74 -18.65 11.67 5.13
N ILE A 75 -19.39 11.24 6.15
CA ILE A 75 -19.95 9.89 6.22
C ILE A 75 -21.40 9.98 5.76
N ASP A 76 -21.75 9.21 4.72
CA ASP A 76 -23.06 9.30 4.06
C ASP A 76 -23.92 8.05 4.30
N GLU A 77 -23.32 6.86 4.31
CA GLU A 77 -23.99 5.59 4.65
C GLU A 77 -23.06 4.66 5.44
N VAL A 78 -23.59 3.99 6.47
CA VAL A 78 -22.89 2.91 7.20
C VAL A 78 -23.87 1.78 7.53
N ASN A 79 -23.58 0.56 7.06
CA ASN A 79 -24.42 -0.62 7.26
C ASN A 79 -23.68 -1.74 8.01
N GLY A 80 -24.41 -2.47 8.86
CA GLY A 80 -23.95 -3.71 9.51
C GLY A 80 -22.89 -3.56 10.61
N ALA A 81 -22.43 -2.34 10.89
CA ALA A 81 -21.51 -2.00 11.98
C ALA A 81 -21.72 -0.54 12.42
N SER A 82 -21.35 -0.20 13.66
CA SER A 82 -21.36 1.19 14.15
C SER A 82 -19.96 1.81 13.99
N PRO A 83 -19.82 3.00 13.40
CA PRO A 83 -18.52 3.64 13.20
C PRO A 83 -18.01 4.26 14.51
N GLU A 84 -16.82 3.84 14.95
CA GLU A 84 -16.09 4.49 16.04
C GLU A 84 -15.23 5.62 15.47
N VAL A 85 -15.70 6.86 15.61
CA VAL A 85 -15.03 8.06 15.08
C VAL A 85 -14.27 8.78 16.19
N VAL A 86 -12.93 8.82 16.06
CA VAL A 86 -12.03 9.59 16.91
C VAL A 86 -11.51 10.78 16.09
N ARG A 87 -11.42 11.96 16.73
CA ARG A 87 -10.80 13.16 16.13
C ARG A 87 -9.58 13.54 16.93
N GLY A 88 -8.48 13.80 16.23
CA GLY A 88 -7.22 14.23 16.77
C GLY A 88 -6.62 15.38 15.97
N LYS A 89 -5.42 15.79 16.36
CA LYS A 89 -4.62 16.77 15.64
C LYS A 89 -3.16 16.36 15.74
N ASP A 90 -2.45 16.27 14.63
CA ASP A 90 -1.00 16.06 14.63
C ASP A 90 -0.32 17.32 14.08
N GLY A 91 0.60 17.90 14.87
CA GLY A 91 1.20 19.20 14.60
C GLY A 91 0.19 20.29 14.20
N THR A 92 0.16 20.62 12.90
CA THR A 92 -0.75 21.59 12.28
C THR A 92 -2.05 20.99 11.76
N GLU A 93 -2.09 19.69 11.46
CA GLU A 93 -3.09 19.03 10.62
C GLU A 93 -4.15 18.29 11.43
N ASN A 94 -5.37 18.24 10.90
CA ASN A 94 -6.53 17.65 11.57
C ASN A 94 -6.68 16.19 11.14
N ARG A 95 -6.69 15.27 12.11
CA ARG A 95 -6.81 13.82 11.84
C ARG A 95 -8.16 13.30 12.26
N VAL A 96 -8.83 12.62 11.34
CA VAL A 96 -9.99 11.77 11.61
C VAL A 96 -9.49 10.32 11.62
N ALA A 97 -9.84 9.57 12.66
CA ALA A 97 -9.67 8.12 12.68
C ALA A 97 -11.04 7.46 12.78
N LEU A 98 -11.35 6.51 11.89
CA LEU A 98 -12.62 5.80 11.84
C LEU A 98 -12.38 4.29 11.86
N ALA A 99 -13.00 3.60 12.82
CA ALA A 99 -12.95 2.13 12.90
C ALA A 99 -14.34 1.49 12.80
N LEU A 100 -14.49 0.49 11.94
CA LEU A 100 -15.67 -0.38 11.87
C LEU A 100 -15.44 -1.65 12.70
N ARG A 101 -15.55 -1.54 14.03
CA ARG A 101 -15.39 -2.69 14.92
C ARG A 101 -16.62 -3.60 14.87
N GLY A 102 -16.39 -4.91 14.86
CA GLY A 102 -17.47 -5.90 14.81
C GLY A 102 -18.20 -5.93 13.47
N CYS A 103 -17.48 -5.70 12.37
CA CYS A 103 -17.97 -5.89 11.00
C CYS A 103 -18.63 -7.27 10.84
N ASN A 104 -19.68 -7.33 10.02
CA ASN A 104 -20.31 -8.58 9.60
C ASN A 104 -20.13 -8.72 8.08
N LYS A 105 -20.24 -9.93 7.53
CA LYS A 105 -20.20 -10.12 6.08
C LYS A 105 -21.35 -9.33 5.43
N GLY A 106 -21.01 -8.36 4.58
CA GLY A 106 -21.97 -7.42 3.99
C GLY A 106 -22.06 -6.05 4.69
N SER A 107 -21.25 -5.78 5.71
CA SER A 107 -21.06 -4.42 6.22
C SER A 107 -20.57 -3.49 5.10
N SER A 108 -21.10 -2.26 5.04
CA SER A 108 -20.69 -1.26 4.05
C SER A 108 -20.48 0.12 4.66
N LEU A 109 -19.64 0.93 4.02
CA LEU A 109 -19.35 2.31 4.40
C LEU A 109 -19.18 3.16 3.13
N HIS A 110 -19.99 4.21 2.98
CA HIS A 110 -19.83 5.21 1.92
C HIS A 110 -19.43 6.55 2.54
N MET A 111 -18.33 7.11 2.06
CA MET A 111 -17.81 8.41 2.49
C MET A 111 -17.37 9.26 1.30
N HIS A 112 -17.45 10.58 1.44
CA HIS A 112 -16.83 11.52 0.50
C HIS A 112 -15.60 12.18 1.14
N LEU A 113 -14.53 12.35 0.35
CA LEU A 113 -13.23 12.88 0.80
C LEU A 113 -12.89 14.19 0.08
N SER A 114 -12.06 15.04 0.69
CA SER A 114 -11.42 16.15 -0.03
C SER A 114 -10.27 15.61 -0.90
N PRO A 115 -9.99 16.17 -2.09
CA PRO A 115 -8.87 15.73 -2.93
C PRO A 115 -7.51 15.83 -2.24
N ASN A 116 -7.39 16.76 -1.29
CA ASN A 116 -6.17 17.00 -0.51
C ASN A 116 -6.02 16.04 0.69
N THR A 117 -7.00 15.17 0.96
CA THR A 117 -6.94 14.27 2.11
C THR A 117 -5.87 13.21 1.91
N THR A 118 -5.02 13.00 2.92
CA THR A 118 -4.19 11.79 3.05
C THR A 118 -5.06 10.68 3.60
N LEU A 119 -5.15 9.56 2.90
CA LEU A 119 -5.87 8.37 3.36
C LEU A 119 -4.88 7.31 3.80
N THR A 120 -5.03 6.83 5.02
CA THR A 120 -4.26 5.72 5.59
C THR A 120 -5.22 4.56 5.90
N LEU A 121 -4.99 3.40 5.27
CA LEU A 121 -5.78 2.19 5.46
C LEU A 121 -5.00 1.18 6.32
N HIS A 122 -5.55 0.83 7.48
CA HIS A 122 -4.94 -0.11 8.43
C HIS A 122 -5.88 -1.28 8.73
N ASP A 123 -5.31 -2.41 9.18
CA ASP A 123 -6.01 -3.64 9.65
C ASP A 123 -7.12 -4.20 8.74
N SER A 124 -7.12 -3.82 7.46
CA SER A 124 -8.22 -3.99 6.51
C SER A 124 -8.22 -5.38 5.85
N HIS A 125 -8.21 -6.42 6.66
CA HIS A 125 -8.33 -7.82 6.22
C HIS A 125 -9.73 -8.13 5.69
N ASP A 126 -9.83 -9.01 4.69
CA ASP A 126 -11.09 -9.36 3.98
C ASP A 126 -11.86 -8.14 3.40
N ALA A 127 -11.24 -6.97 3.31
CA ALA A 127 -11.91 -5.73 2.93
C ALA A 127 -12.04 -5.58 1.40
N ARG A 128 -13.02 -4.78 0.96
CA ARG A 128 -13.17 -4.37 -0.45
C ARG A 128 -13.32 -2.86 -0.55
N VAL A 129 -12.25 -2.17 -0.92
CA VAL A 129 -12.18 -0.71 -0.99
C VAL A 129 -12.28 -0.22 -2.44
N ILE A 130 -13.11 0.78 -2.70
CA ILE A 130 -13.21 1.49 -3.98
C ILE A 130 -12.96 2.98 -3.72
N ILE A 131 -12.08 3.59 -4.51
CA ILE A 131 -11.73 5.01 -4.45
C ILE A 131 -11.99 5.67 -5.81
N GLU A 132 -13.02 6.51 -5.87
CA GLU A 132 -13.41 7.27 -7.07
C GLU A 132 -12.79 8.67 -7.00
N GLY A 133 -12.32 9.20 -8.13
CA GLY A 133 -11.65 10.50 -8.21
C GLY A 133 -10.13 10.47 -7.98
N SER A 134 -9.57 11.60 -7.52
CA SER A 134 -8.12 11.83 -7.40
C SER A 134 -7.69 12.15 -5.98
N LEU A 135 -7.02 11.21 -5.33
CA LEU A 135 -6.54 11.26 -3.96
C LEU A 135 -5.08 11.76 -3.87
N ALA A 136 -4.77 12.65 -2.93
CA ALA A 136 -3.43 13.22 -2.75
C ALA A 136 -2.37 12.22 -2.27
N SER A 137 -2.71 11.37 -1.31
CA SER A 137 -1.83 10.31 -0.81
C SER A 137 -2.63 9.13 -0.30
N LEU A 138 -2.13 7.92 -0.59
CA LEU A 138 -2.66 6.65 -0.10
C LEU A 138 -1.53 5.87 0.59
N GLU A 139 -1.63 5.71 1.90
CA GLU A 139 -0.88 4.72 2.66
C GLU A 139 -1.80 3.54 2.94
N THR A 140 -1.37 2.30 2.74
CA THR A 140 -2.26 1.15 2.92
C THR A 140 -1.54 -0.16 3.26
N SER A 141 -2.07 -0.88 4.24
CA SER A 141 -1.69 -2.26 4.56
C SER A 141 -2.88 -3.19 4.34
N LEU A 142 -2.74 -4.10 3.37
CA LEU A 142 -3.79 -5.00 2.89
C LEU A 142 -3.35 -6.46 3.02
N ASN A 143 -4.23 -7.29 3.56
CA ASN A 143 -4.05 -8.73 3.64
C ASN A 143 -5.35 -9.44 3.25
N ASP A 144 -5.29 -10.36 2.28
CA ASP A 144 -6.47 -11.07 1.75
C ASP A 144 -7.63 -10.13 1.33
N ALA A 145 -7.28 -8.93 0.82
CA ALA A 145 -8.22 -7.83 0.60
C ALA A 145 -8.22 -7.33 -0.87
N SER A 146 -9.13 -6.41 -1.21
CA SER A 146 -9.20 -5.82 -2.55
C SER A 146 -9.31 -4.29 -2.52
N LEU A 147 -8.65 -3.64 -3.48
CA LEU A 147 -8.62 -2.19 -3.65
C LEU A 147 -8.71 -1.82 -5.13
N THR A 148 -9.68 -0.97 -5.47
CA THR A 148 -9.76 -0.30 -6.78
C THR A 148 -9.65 1.21 -6.57
N ALA A 149 -8.76 1.89 -7.30
CA ALA A 149 -8.63 3.35 -7.24
C ALA A 149 -8.50 3.99 -8.62
N GLU A 150 -9.16 5.12 -8.85
CA GLU A 150 -9.07 5.84 -10.14
C GLU A 150 -7.74 6.61 -10.28
N THR A 151 -7.45 7.55 -9.39
CA THR A 151 -6.20 8.33 -9.43
C THR A 151 -5.59 8.51 -8.05
N VAL A 152 -4.31 8.15 -7.92
CA VAL A 152 -3.53 8.31 -6.69
C VAL A 152 -2.30 9.16 -7.00
N GLN A 153 -2.06 10.22 -6.21
CA GLN A 153 -0.94 11.15 -6.39
C GLN A 153 0.29 10.83 -5.55
N SER A 154 0.22 9.86 -4.63
CA SER A 154 1.36 9.21 -3.95
C SER A 154 0.89 7.92 -3.29
N LEU A 155 1.68 6.87 -3.37
CA LEU A 155 1.34 5.54 -2.83
C LEU A 155 2.45 5.02 -1.92
N ASP A 156 2.09 4.58 -0.72
CA ASP A 156 2.87 3.61 0.06
C ASP A 156 1.97 2.41 0.36
N LEU A 157 2.44 1.21 0.02
CA LEU A 157 1.61 0.01 -0.03
C LEU A 157 2.36 -1.19 0.56
N SER A 158 1.72 -1.86 1.50
CA SER A 158 2.03 -3.22 1.93
C SER A 158 0.87 -4.16 1.55
N ALA A 159 1.15 -5.23 0.82
CA ALA A 159 0.17 -6.23 0.38
C ALA A 159 0.64 -7.66 0.68
N SER A 160 -0.18 -8.45 1.36
CA SER A 160 0.07 -9.87 1.65
C SER A 160 -1.15 -10.75 1.36
N GLY A 161 -0.95 -12.07 1.41
CA GLY A 161 -2.00 -13.05 1.13
C GLY A 161 -2.54 -12.99 -0.31
N ASP A 162 -3.85 -13.15 -0.46
CA ASP A 162 -4.59 -13.21 -1.74
C ASP A 162 -5.06 -11.83 -2.26
N THR A 163 -4.32 -10.78 -1.92
CA THR A 163 -4.72 -9.38 -2.16
C THR A 163 -4.80 -8.99 -3.65
N GLN A 164 -5.83 -8.25 -4.07
CA GLN A 164 -6.04 -7.79 -5.45
C GLN A 164 -6.17 -6.26 -5.54
N ILE A 165 -5.24 -5.59 -6.24
CA ILE A 165 -5.15 -4.12 -6.26
C ILE A 165 -5.11 -3.60 -7.71
N ALA A 166 -6.04 -2.71 -8.05
CA ALA A 166 -6.13 -2.05 -9.34
C ALA A 166 -6.12 -0.52 -9.20
N ILE A 167 -5.12 0.16 -9.77
CA ILE A 167 -5.02 1.62 -9.79
C ILE A 167 -5.02 2.11 -11.24
N GLN A 168 -5.99 2.91 -11.67
CA GLN A 168 -6.06 3.31 -13.07
C GLN A 168 -4.93 4.30 -13.45
N ASN A 169 -4.62 5.26 -12.58
CA ASN A 169 -3.58 6.27 -12.80
C ASN A 169 -2.78 6.52 -11.51
N LEU A 170 -1.45 6.42 -11.57
CA LEU A 170 -0.56 6.61 -10.41
C LEU A 170 0.55 7.62 -10.74
N ASN A 171 0.61 8.71 -9.96
CA ASN A 171 1.45 9.87 -10.25
C ASN A 171 2.48 10.14 -9.14
N ARG A 172 3.47 10.99 -9.45
CA ARG A 172 4.56 11.47 -8.57
C ARG A 172 5.48 10.38 -8.03
N ALA A 173 5.05 9.57 -7.06
CA ALA A 173 5.90 8.57 -6.41
C ALA A 173 5.10 7.37 -5.88
N ALA A 174 5.75 6.20 -5.90
CA ALA A 174 5.17 4.96 -5.36
C ALA A 174 6.20 4.10 -4.63
N GLN A 175 5.83 3.62 -3.45
CA GLN A 175 6.49 2.54 -2.71
C GLN A 175 5.55 1.35 -2.58
N ILE A 176 6.05 0.16 -2.89
CA ILE A 176 5.27 -1.08 -2.95
C ILE A 176 6.05 -2.21 -2.27
N VAL A 177 5.43 -2.89 -1.33
CA VAL A 177 5.89 -4.14 -0.72
C VAL A 177 4.78 -5.18 -0.90
N ALA A 178 5.06 -6.27 -1.58
CA ALA A 178 4.07 -7.28 -1.94
C ALA A 178 4.59 -8.71 -1.70
N SER A 179 3.78 -9.58 -1.12
CA SER A 179 4.12 -10.98 -0.83
C SER A 179 3.04 -11.98 -1.27
N ASP A 180 3.31 -13.26 -1.04
CA ASP A 180 2.37 -14.37 -1.14
C ASP A 180 1.74 -14.52 -2.53
N ARG A 181 0.46 -14.21 -2.73
CA ARG A 181 -0.22 -14.29 -4.05
C ARG A 181 -0.77 -12.93 -4.51
N SER A 182 -0.35 -11.84 -3.88
CA SER A 182 -0.86 -10.50 -4.16
C SER A 182 -0.67 -10.08 -5.63
N GLN A 183 -1.73 -9.53 -6.24
CA GLN A 183 -1.79 -9.12 -7.63
C GLN A 183 -1.97 -7.59 -7.72
N LEU A 184 -1.05 -6.91 -8.40
CA LEU A 184 -1.09 -5.47 -8.65
C LEU A 184 -1.24 -5.15 -10.13
N HIS A 185 -2.17 -4.26 -10.47
CA HIS A 185 -2.29 -3.70 -11.81
C HIS A 185 -2.43 -2.17 -11.77
N ILE A 186 -1.43 -1.47 -12.32
CA ILE A 186 -1.38 -0.01 -12.41
C ILE A 186 -1.48 0.40 -13.90
N GLY A 187 -2.61 0.99 -14.30
CA GLY A 187 -2.93 1.22 -15.72
C GLY A 187 -2.05 2.26 -16.41
N ARG A 188 -1.85 3.41 -15.78
CA ARG A 188 -0.98 4.50 -16.26
C ARG A 188 -0.09 5.08 -15.17
N VAL A 189 1.14 5.46 -15.51
CA VAL A 189 2.13 6.02 -14.58
C VAL A 189 2.75 7.34 -15.04
N ALA A 190 2.95 8.26 -14.10
CA ALA A 190 3.75 9.47 -14.26
C ALA A 190 4.58 9.72 -13.00
N LEU A 191 5.65 8.93 -12.83
CA LEU A 191 6.43 8.82 -11.60
C LEU A 191 7.83 9.40 -11.74
N THR A 192 8.28 10.17 -10.73
CA THR A 192 9.71 10.50 -10.56
C THR A 192 10.46 9.35 -9.88
N ALA A 193 9.78 8.58 -9.03
CA ALA A 193 10.33 7.42 -8.33
C ALA A 193 9.31 6.27 -8.19
N LEU A 194 9.76 5.05 -8.49
CA LEU A 194 9.10 3.79 -8.13
C LEU A 194 10.07 2.95 -7.30
N SER A 195 9.63 2.50 -6.13
CA SER A 195 10.30 1.48 -5.32
C SER A 195 9.36 0.27 -5.16
N ALA A 196 9.79 -0.93 -5.57
CA ALA A 196 8.98 -2.13 -5.44
C ALA A 196 9.79 -3.31 -4.89
N LYS A 197 9.27 -3.98 -3.86
CA LYS A 197 9.81 -5.20 -3.26
C LYS A 197 8.74 -6.30 -3.33
N LEU A 198 8.98 -7.34 -4.12
CA LEU A 198 8.03 -8.41 -4.40
C LEU A 198 8.62 -9.77 -3.96
N SER A 199 7.83 -10.61 -3.28
CA SER A 199 8.24 -11.96 -2.85
C SER A 199 7.11 -12.99 -3.02
N GLY A 200 7.39 -14.27 -2.72
CA GLY A 200 6.41 -15.35 -2.91
C GLY A 200 6.09 -15.56 -4.39
N ALA A 201 4.80 -15.52 -4.75
CA ALA A 201 4.28 -15.55 -6.11
C ALA A 201 3.51 -14.26 -6.46
N SER A 202 3.87 -13.13 -5.81
CA SER A 202 3.25 -11.83 -6.08
C SER A 202 3.54 -11.32 -7.51
N ASN A 203 2.62 -10.51 -8.04
CA ASN A 203 2.67 -9.98 -9.40
C ASN A 203 2.49 -8.46 -9.41
N LEU A 204 3.34 -7.74 -10.15
CA LEU A 204 3.21 -6.31 -10.42
C LEU A 204 3.11 -6.08 -11.92
N GLN A 205 1.96 -5.61 -12.39
CA GLN A 205 1.77 -5.10 -13.75
C GLN A 205 1.67 -3.57 -13.73
N VAL A 206 2.52 -2.91 -14.52
CA VAL A 206 2.46 -1.48 -14.78
C VAL A 206 2.31 -1.28 -16.29
N GLY A 207 1.25 -0.59 -16.69
CA GLY A 207 0.91 -0.29 -18.07
C GLY A 207 1.78 0.83 -18.67
N SER A 208 1.14 1.74 -19.41
CA SER A 208 1.85 2.80 -20.15
C SER A 208 2.21 4.00 -19.27
N GLY A 209 3.19 4.80 -19.69
CA GLY A 209 3.56 6.03 -18.99
C GLY A 209 5.06 6.27 -18.91
N GLN A 210 5.48 7.03 -17.91
CA GLN A 210 6.89 7.35 -17.63
C GLN A 210 7.24 7.14 -16.15
N ILE A 211 8.43 6.61 -15.89
CA ILE A 211 9.04 6.42 -14.56
C ILE A 211 10.49 6.91 -14.64
N ASP A 212 10.84 8.03 -14.00
CA ASP A 212 12.20 8.59 -14.12
C ASP A 212 13.27 7.72 -13.44
N THR A 213 12.95 7.15 -12.28
CA THR A 213 13.81 6.19 -11.55
C THR A 213 12.98 5.03 -11.00
N ALA A 214 13.40 3.79 -11.30
CA ALA A 214 12.81 2.56 -10.76
C ALA A 214 13.84 1.75 -9.96
N THR A 215 13.47 1.33 -8.75
CA THR A 215 14.23 0.40 -7.91
C THR A 215 13.36 -0.83 -7.63
N LEU A 216 13.77 -1.98 -8.14
CA LEU A 216 13.00 -3.23 -8.08
C LEU A 216 13.81 -4.32 -7.35
N THR A 217 13.18 -4.98 -6.38
CA THR A 217 13.72 -6.16 -5.69
C THR A 217 12.69 -7.29 -5.75
N LEU A 218 13.03 -8.41 -6.39
CA LEU A 218 12.16 -9.57 -6.51
C LEU A 218 12.85 -10.83 -5.97
N THR A 219 12.10 -11.65 -5.26
CA THR A 219 12.54 -12.97 -4.78
C THR A 219 11.58 -14.08 -5.21
N ASP A 220 12.02 -15.32 -5.05
CA ASP A 220 11.17 -16.52 -5.12
C ASP A 220 10.54 -16.74 -6.50
N GLN A 221 9.21 -16.65 -6.62
CA GLN A 221 8.45 -16.75 -7.88
C GLN A 221 7.82 -15.41 -8.26
N ALA A 222 8.20 -14.30 -7.61
CA ALA A 222 7.59 -13.00 -7.84
C ALA A 222 7.85 -12.50 -9.26
N THR A 223 6.89 -11.75 -9.80
CA THR A 223 6.91 -11.30 -11.20
C THR A 223 6.59 -9.81 -11.32
N SER A 224 7.30 -9.13 -12.21
CA SER A 224 7.03 -7.72 -12.56
C SER A 224 7.05 -7.51 -14.07
N HIS A 225 6.05 -6.83 -14.60
CA HIS A 225 5.94 -6.41 -15.99
C HIS A 225 5.65 -4.92 -16.02
N ILE A 226 6.61 -4.11 -16.46
CA ILE A 226 6.50 -2.66 -16.57
C ILE A 226 6.59 -2.27 -18.04
N SER A 227 5.46 -1.94 -18.67
CA SER A 227 5.43 -1.46 -20.07
C SER A 227 5.76 0.03 -20.21
N ALA A 228 5.90 0.75 -19.10
CA ALA A 228 6.21 2.17 -19.08
C ALA A 228 7.64 2.47 -19.57
N LEU A 229 7.84 3.70 -20.05
CA LEU A 229 9.15 4.27 -20.37
C LEU A 229 9.93 4.54 -19.08
N ILE A 230 11.14 3.99 -18.94
CA ILE A 230 11.96 4.14 -17.73
C ILE A 230 13.17 5.04 -17.99
N GLY A 231 13.44 5.99 -17.10
CA GLY A 231 14.64 6.83 -17.14
C GLY A 231 15.88 6.06 -16.68
N LYS A 232 15.88 5.54 -15.46
CA LYS A 232 16.94 4.71 -14.86
C LYS A 232 16.33 3.54 -14.09
N ALA A 233 16.98 2.37 -14.11
CA ALA A 233 16.51 1.17 -13.44
C ALA A 233 17.62 0.51 -12.61
N VAL A 234 17.33 0.19 -11.35
CA VAL A 234 18.12 -0.72 -10.50
C VAL A 234 17.26 -1.94 -10.22
N VAL A 235 17.76 -3.13 -10.55
CA VAL A 235 16.97 -4.38 -10.48
C VAL A 235 17.76 -5.45 -9.75
N THR A 236 17.16 -6.03 -8.72
CA THR A 236 17.63 -7.24 -8.04
C THR A 236 16.58 -8.33 -8.25
N ALA A 237 16.88 -9.37 -9.01
CA ALA A 237 15.99 -10.52 -9.21
C ALA A 237 16.66 -11.78 -8.67
N GLN A 238 15.98 -12.54 -7.80
CA GLN A 238 16.52 -13.73 -7.14
C GLN A 238 15.65 -14.96 -7.37
N ASN A 239 16.22 -16.15 -7.14
CA ASN A 239 15.55 -17.45 -7.30
C ASN A 239 14.96 -17.60 -8.72
N THR A 240 13.64 -17.81 -8.85
CA THR A 240 12.93 -17.96 -10.12
C THR A 240 12.10 -16.72 -10.51
N SER A 241 12.34 -15.59 -9.86
CA SER A 241 11.61 -14.34 -10.14
C SER A 241 11.91 -13.81 -11.55
N LYS A 242 10.95 -13.06 -12.11
CA LYS A 242 11.03 -12.53 -13.48
C LYS A 242 10.67 -11.05 -13.55
N VAL A 243 11.45 -10.29 -14.31
CA VAL A 243 11.23 -8.85 -14.54
C VAL A 243 11.22 -8.59 -16.04
N ALA A 244 10.12 -8.07 -16.57
CA ALA A 244 10.02 -7.54 -17.93
C ALA A 244 9.91 -6.02 -17.88
N LEU A 245 10.86 -5.30 -18.48
CA LEU A 245 10.92 -3.83 -18.47
C LEU A 245 10.76 -3.23 -19.86
N GLY A 246 10.03 -2.13 -19.97
CA GLY A 246 9.86 -1.34 -21.19
C GLY A 246 11.15 -0.65 -21.68
N PRO A 247 11.03 0.28 -22.62
CA PRO A 247 12.16 1.06 -23.11
C PRO A 247 12.85 1.83 -21.98
N ILE A 248 14.16 1.65 -21.83
CA ILE A 248 14.99 2.34 -20.83
C ILE A 248 15.84 3.39 -21.56
N ARG A 249 15.77 4.65 -21.15
CA ARG A 249 16.52 5.77 -21.77
C ARG A 249 17.93 5.96 -21.20
N GLY A 250 18.18 5.50 -19.98
CA GLY A 250 19.44 5.65 -19.26
C GLY A 250 20.03 4.30 -18.85
N ALA A 251 20.65 4.26 -17.68
CA ALA A 251 21.30 3.05 -17.18
C ALA A 251 20.30 2.05 -16.58
N LEU A 252 20.50 0.77 -16.91
CA LEU A 252 19.97 -0.40 -16.23
C LEU A 252 21.10 -1.04 -15.42
N PHE A 253 20.85 -1.31 -14.14
CA PHE A 253 21.75 -2.02 -13.23
C PHE A 253 21.09 -3.33 -12.77
N PRO A 254 21.25 -4.44 -13.53
CA PRO A 254 20.64 -5.73 -13.22
C PRO A 254 21.57 -6.56 -12.30
N THR A 255 20.99 -7.24 -11.31
CA THR A 255 21.73 -8.06 -10.34
C THR A 255 20.91 -9.27 -9.87
N GLY A 256 21.61 -10.32 -9.41
CA GLY A 256 21.01 -11.53 -8.83
C GLY A 256 21.03 -12.73 -9.79
N THR A 257 20.06 -13.64 -9.62
CA THR A 257 19.96 -14.93 -10.32
C THR A 257 18.63 -15.16 -11.06
N GLY A 258 17.64 -14.28 -10.85
CA GLY A 258 16.36 -14.31 -11.56
C GLY A 258 16.45 -13.75 -12.99
N THR A 259 15.38 -13.89 -13.75
CA THR A 259 15.32 -13.45 -15.15
C THR A 259 14.99 -11.96 -15.25
N ILE A 260 15.78 -11.20 -16.03
CA ILE A 260 15.51 -9.79 -16.33
C ILE A 260 15.53 -9.64 -17.86
N GLU A 261 14.37 -9.32 -18.43
CA GLU A 261 14.14 -9.14 -19.86
C GLU A 261 13.79 -7.67 -20.16
N GLN A 262 14.26 -7.16 -21.30
CA GLN A 262 13.80 -5.89 -21.83
C GLN A 262 12.79 -6.13 -22.96
N LEU A 263 11.58 -5.61 -22.77
CA LEU A 263 10.55 -5.50 -23.77
C LEU A 263 11.04 -4.53 -24.85
N HIS A 264 11.64 -5.09 -25.90
CA HIS A 264 11.92 -4.34 -27.12
C HIS A 264 10.61 -3.78 -27.65
N THR A 265 10.47 -2.45 -27.67
CA THR A 265 9.47 -1.80 -28.52
C THR A 265 9.66 -2.33 -29.93
N LEU A 266 8.60 -2.88 -30.52
CA LEU A 266 8.52 -3.14 -31.96
C LEU A 266 8.82 -1.82 -32.66
N GLU A 267 10.04 -1.69 -33.17
CA GLU A 267 10.49 -0.49 -33.86
C GLU A 267 9.54 -0.27 -35.04
N SER A 268 8.86 0.87 -35.04
CA SER A 268 7.79 1.15 -36.00
C SER A 268 8.37 1.00 -37.39
N ALA A 269 7.89 -0.01 -38.13
CA ALA A 269 8.53 -0.50 -39.34
C ALA A 269 8.93 0.69 -40.24
N PRO A 270 10.20 0.75 -40.69
CA PRO A 270 10.78 1.97 -41.23
C PRO A 270 9.85 2.52 -42.31
N VAL A 271 9.39 3.77 -42.12
CA VAL A 271 8.46 4.41 -43.03
C VAL A 271 9.15 4.54 -44.38
N THR A 272 8.88 3.57 -45.26
CA THR A 272 9.41 3.54 -46.62
C THR A 272 8.83 4.75 -47.34
N THR A 273 9.60 5.83 -47.32
CA THR A 273 9.37 7.01 -48.15
C THR A 273 9.49 6.57 -49.59
N GLN A 274 8.37 6.11 -50.16
CA GLN A 274 8.23 5.95 -51.60
C GLN A 274 8.46 7.34 -52.19
N GLN A 275 9.66 7.52 -52.74
CA GLN A 275 10.10 8.76 -53.36
C GLN A 275 9.30 8.94 -54.64
N GLN A 276 8.10 9.50 -54.49
CA GLN A 276 7.11 9.61 -55.55
C GLN A 276 7.62 10.63 -56.57
N THR A 277 8.22 10.11 -57.65
CA THR A 277 8.77 10.87 -58.78
C THR A 277 7.66 11.44 -59.66
N GLY A 278 6.82 12.30 -59.06
CA GLY A 278 5.86 13.13 -59.77
C GLY A 278 6.56 14.26 -60.54
N PRO A 279 6.02 14.69 -61.69
CA PRO A 279 6.59 15.79 -62.46
C PRO A 279 6.51 17.12 -61.69
N GLN A 280 7.66 17.79 -61.60
CA GLN A 280 7.83 19.05 -60.88
C GLN A 280 6.99 20.19 -61.52
N PRO A 281 6.12 20.89 -60.76
CA PRO A 281 5.43 22.07 -61.25
C PRO A 281 6.39 23.21 -61.65
N PRO A 282 6.05 24.04 -62.65
CA PRO A 282 6.90 25.16 -63.07
C PRO A 282 7.04 26.22 -61.97
N ALA A 283 8.22 26.86 -61.92
CA ALA A 283 8.57 27.81 -60.88
C ALA A 283 7.69 29.08 -60.91
N GLN A 284 7.10 29.43 -59.76
CA GLN A 284 6.37 30.69 -59.57
C GLN A 284 7.33 31.77 -59.02
N THR A 285 7.25 32.98 -59.57
CA THR A 285 8.29 34.02 -59.45
C THR A 285 8.28 34.77 -58.11
N GLU A 286 9.46 35.14 -57.60
CA GLU A 286 9.60 36.06 -56.46
C GLU A 286 8.93 37.42 -56.70
N PRO A 287 8.27 37.98 -55.67
CA PRO A 287 8.27 39.39 -55.37
C PRO A 287 9.29 39.66 -54.25
N LYS A 288 10.43 40.28 -54.58
CA LYS A 288 11.25 40.98 -53.58
C LYS A 288 10.43 42.11 -52.95
N THR A 289 10.67 42.46 -51.69
CA THR A 289 11.02 43.85 -51.25
C THR A 289 11.17 43.97 -49.72
N GLN A 290 12.35 44.45 -49.31
CA GLN A 290 12.72 45.19 -48.07
C GLN A 290 12.44 44.59 -46.67
N SER A 291 13.54 44.48 -45.91
CA SER A 291 13.57 44.67 -44.44
C SER A 291 13.68 46.17 -44.13
N PRO A 292 13.19 46.63 -42.97
CA PRO A 292 14.15 47.21 -42.01
C PRO A 292 13.85 46.93 -40.51
N THR A 293 14.95 46.72 -39.76
CA THR A 293 15.29 47.31 -38.44
C THR A 293 14.32 47.19 -37.23
N PRO A 294 14.82 46.82 -36.02
CA PRO A 294 13.98 46.60 -34.83
C PRO A 294 13.80 47.84 -33.92
N THR A 295 12.80 47.78 -33.03
CA THR A 295 12.73 48.59 -31.79
C THR A 295 11.99 47.80 -30.69
N PRO A 296 12.54 47.68 -29.47
CA PRO A 296 11.81 47.14 -28.31
C PRO A 296 11.19 48.25 -27.47
N GLU A 297 9.90 48.13 -27.12
CA GLU A 297 9.26 49.02 -26.13
C GLU A 297 9.02 48.29 -24.80
N THR A 298 9.49 48.90 -23.72
CA THR A 298 9.37 48.39 -22.35
C THR A 298 8.18 49.07 -21.66
N PRO A 299 7.14 48.34 -21.23
CA PRO A 299 6.08 48.91 -20.39
C PRO A 299 6.61 49.15 -18.98
N ALA A 300 6.94 50.39 -18.65
CA ALA A 300 7.27 50.79 -17.29
C ALA A 300 6.00 50.86 -16.42
N SER A 301 6.04 50.29 -15.22
CA SER A 301 5.11 50.61 -14.15
C SER A 301 5.84 50.66 -12.82
N ASN A 302 5.68 51.77 -12.10
CA ASN A 302 6.26 51.93 -10.78
C ASN A 302 5.61 50.97 -9.79
N ASN A 303 6.39 50.41 -8.88
CA ASN A 303 5.92 50.41 -7.49
C ASN A 303 7.06 50.69 -6.52
N ASN A 304 6.76 51.48 -5.49
CA ASN A 304 7.75 52.11 -4.63
C ASN A 304 7.96 51.25 -3.37
N SER A 305 9.20 50.80 -3.14
CA SER A 305 9.57 50.04 -1.94
C SER A 305 10.91 50.54 -1.41
N ALA A 306 10.92 51.02 -0.17
CA ALA A 306 12.10 51.58 0.46
C ALA A 306 13.18 50.50 0.75
N PRO A 307 14.47 50.84 0.72
CA PRO A 307 15.54 49.90 1.02
C PRO A 307 15.53 49.52 2.51
N ILE A 308 15.11 48.29 2.82
CA ILE A 308 15.33 47.70 4.14
C ILE A 308 16.83 47.36 4.26
N ASN A 309 17.52 48.07 5.14
CA ASN A 309 18.94 47.89 5.39
C ASN A 309 19.19 46.62 6.22
N ILE A 310 19.34 45.47 5.56
CA ILE A 310 19.66 44.20 6.21
C ILE A 310 21.16 44.20 6.60
N PRO A 311 21.52 44.10 7.89
CA PRO A 311 22.92 44.07 8.30
C PRO A 311 23.61 42.80 7.81
N ALA A 312 24.81 42.95 7.25
CA ALA A 312 25.60 41.83 6.75
C ALA A 312 25.94 40.84 7.88
N SER A 313 25.46 39.60 7.76
CA SER A 313 25.87 38.50 8.64
C SER A 313 27.35 38.21 8.40
N GLN A 314 28.16 38.29 9.47
CA GLN A 314 29.59 37.99 9.39
C GLN A 314 29.82 36.51 9.06
N PRO A 315 30.86 36.16 8.28
CA PRO A 315 31.29 34.78 8.18
C PRO A 315 31.79 34.31 9.55
N VAL A 316 31.16 33.28 10.11
CA VAL A 316 31.63 32.61 11.33
C VAL A 316 32.71 31.62 10.92
N ASP A 317 33.94 31.79 11.42
CA ASP A 317 35.03 30.88 11.16
C ASP A 317 34.69 29.45 11.60
N ALA A 318 34.92 28.49 10.71
CA ALA A 318 34.67 27.07 10.96
C ALA A 318 35.74 26.49 11.90
N GLN A 319 35.54 26.68 13.20
CA GLN A 319 36.44 26.20 14.23
C GLN A 319 36.50 24.65 14.22
N PRO A 320 37.69 24.01 14.14
CA PRO A 320 37.79 22.56 14.09
C PRO A 320 37.28 21.89 15.37
N VAL A 321 36.19 21.12 15.27
CA VAL A 321 35.66 20.35 16.39
C VAL A 321 36.53 19.12 16.62
N THR A 322 37.36 19.14 17.66
CA THR A 322 38.10 17.96 18.11
C THR A 322 37.15 16.86 18.59
N PRO A 323 37.37 15.59 18.20
CA PRO A 323 36.49 14.49 18.61
C PRO A 323 36.61 14.23 20.11
N GLN A 324 35.54 14.50 20.85
CA GLN A 324 35.46 14.21 22.28
C GLN A 324 35.40 12.67 22.49
N PRO A 325 36.26 12.08 23.33
CA PRO A 325 36.27 10.63 23.56
C PRO A 325 34.97 10.16 24.22
N ALA A 326 34.52 8.97 23.85
CA ALA A 326 33.29 8.38 24.36
C ALA A 326 33.37 8.13 25.87
N SER A 327 32.36 8.61 26.61
CA SER A 327 32.25 8.35 28.05
C SER A 327 31.79 6.91 28.30
N THR A 328 32.61 6.13 28.99
CA THR A 328 32.30 4.73 29.32
C THR A 328 31.20 4.69 30.39
N ALA A 329 29.99 4.30 30.01
CA ALA A 329 28.90 4.08 30.96
C ALA A 329 29.27 2.97 31.95
N GLN A 330 29.33 3.29 33.25
CA GLN A 330 29.65 2.33 34.29
C GLN A 330 28.50 1.35 34.49
N GLN A 331 28.82 0.05 34.42
CA GLN A 331 27.90 -1.03 34.73
C GLN A 331 27.57 -1.01 36.25
N PRO A 332 26.29 -0.99 36.65
CA PRO A 332 25.91 -0.92 38.05
C PRO A 332 26.23 -2.24 38.78
N THR A 333 27.00 -2.15 39.87
CA THR A 333 27.32 -3.28 40.74
C THR A 333 26.07 -3.77 41.49
N PRO A 334 25.77 -5.08 41.52
CA PRO A 334 24.71 -5.61 42.36
C PRO A 334 25.10 -5.50 43.85
N ALA A 335 24.19 -4.99 44.68
CA ALA A 335 24.40 -4.91 46.13
C ALA A 335 24.18 -6.27 46.82
N PRO A 336 24.95 -6.62 47.86
CA PRO A 336 24.74 -7.84 48.62
C PRO A 336 23.46 -7.73 49.47
N SER A 337 22.59 -8.73 49.37
CA SER A 337 21.50 -8.91 50.33
C SER A 337 22.08 -9.36 51.67
N SER A 338 21.63 -8.79 52.77
CA SER A 338 21.95 -9.23 54.13
C SER A 338 20.66 -9.51 54.89
N ASP A 339 20.60 -10.65 55.55
CA ASP A 339 19.43 -11.07 56.33
C ASP A 339 19.18 -10.15 57.53
N LYS A 340 17.90 -9.88 57.81
CA LYS A 340 17.46 -9.73 59.20
C LYS A 340 15.96 -9.94 59.38
N ASP A 341 15.63 -10.51 60.53
CA ASP A 341 14.27 -10.85 60.95
C ASP A 341 13.38 -9.62 61.15
N SER A 342 12.08 -9.80 60.90
CA SER A 342 11.01 -9.11 61.66
C SER A 342 9.73 -9.93 61.62
N GLU A 343 9.49 -10.61 62.74
CA GLU A 343 8.29 -11.37 63.06
C GLU A 343 7.05 -10.46 63.16
N THR A 344 5.95 -10.80 62.49
CA THR A 344 4.58 -10.33 62.76
C THR A 344 3.59 -11.32 62.12
N SER A 345 2.41 -11.52 62.71
CA SER A 345 1.58 -12.72 62.51
C SER A 345 0.09 -12.44 62.27
N VAL A 346 -0.69 -13.53 62.05
CA VAL A 346 -2.17 -13.62 62.06
C VAL A 346 -2.92 -13.02 60.84
N PRO A 347 -3.97 -13.66 60.29
CA PRO A 347 -4.18 -15.10 60.02
C PRO A 347 -4.56 -15.39 58.55
N ALA A 348 -4.55 -16.66 58.14
CA ALA A 348 -5.18 -17.12 56.89
C ALA A 348 -6.45 -17.97 57.20
N PRO A 349 -7.52 -17.92 56.37
CA PRO A 349 -8.67 -18.80 56.52
C PRO A 349 -8.37 -20.23 56.05
N SER A 350 -8.93 -21.21 56.76
CA SER A 350 -8.63 -22.64 56.60
C SER A 350 -9.14 -23.26 55.29
N ILE A 351 -8.37 -24.18 54.71
CA ILE A 351 -8.83 -25.18 53.74
C ILE A 351 -8.33 -26.57 54.18
N SER A 352 -9.25 -27.54 54.28
CA SER A 352 -8.96 -28.95 54.59
C SER A 352 -8.28 -29.65 53.40
N ILE A 353 -7.10 -30.28 53.57
CA ILE A 353 -6.87 -31.67 54.07
C ILE A 353 -7.40 -32.70 53.05
N ILE A 354 -6.57 -33.25 52.11
CA ILE A 354 -5.58 -34.38 52.22
C ILE A 354 -6.18 -35.70 51.66
N PRO A 355 -5.40 -36.70 51.12
CA PRO A 355 -3.94 -36.85 50.90
C PRO A 355 -3.56 -36.64 49.39
N THR A 356 -2.77 -37.37 48.57
CA THR A 356 -1.98 -38.66 48.58
C THR A 356 -1.11 -38.70 47.28
N GLU A 357 0.12 -39.24 47.13
CA GLU A 357 1.16 -39.57 48.12
C GLU A 357 2.62 -39.55 47.56
N LYS A 358 2.99 -40.44 46.61
CA LYS A 358 4.39 -40.76 46.16
C LYS A 358 4.43 -41.16 44.66
N LYS A 359 5.55 -41.22 43.93
CA LYS A 359 6.94 -41.60 44.29
C LYS A 359 8.00 -41.14 43.24
N LYS A 360 9.18 -40.68 43.71
CA LYS A 360 10.59 -41.05 43.36
C LYS A 360 10.94 -41.46 41.90
N SER A 361 12.09 -41.13 41.27
CA SER A 361 13.43 -40.67 41.72
C SER A 361 14.08 -39.74 40.65
N GLU A 362 15.12 -38.92 40.88
CA GLU A 362 16.59 -39.22 40.86
C GLU A 362 17.05 -40.11 39.66
N ASP A 363 18.11 -39.81 38.89
CA ASP A 363 19.00 -38.63 38.79
C ASP A 363 19.82 -38.68 37.46
N GLU A 364 20.73 -37.72 37.26
CA GLU A 364 22.04 -37.83 36.57
C GLU A 364 22.10 -37.85 35.01
N SER A 365 22.27 -36.65 34.45
CA SER A 365 23.45 -36.19 33.65
C SER A 365 23.93 -36.90 32.36
N VAL A 366 24.89 -36.23 31.71
CA VAL A 366 25.77 -36.63 30.59
C VAL A 366 25.19 -36.62 29.15
N ALA A 367 25.96 -35.95 28.28
CA ALA A 367 25.96 -36.00 26.82
C ALA A 367 27.47 -36.05 26.39
N PRO A 368 27.88 -36.22 25.10
CA PRO A 368 27.09 -36.19 23.86
C PRO A 368 27.48 -37.23 22.77
N SER A 369 26.87 -37.08 21.59
CA SER A 369 27.41 -37.36 20.23
C SER A 369 27.38 -38.77 19.60
N SER A 370 27.37 -38.70 18.25
CA SER A 370 27.86 -39.67 17.25
C SER A 370 26.86 -40.64 16.59
N ASP A 371 26.56 -40.32 15.32
CA ASP A 371 26.45 -41.20 14.13
C ASP A 371 25.92 -42.64 14.25
N THR A 372 24.92 -42.97 13.42
CA THR A 372 24.78 -44.28 12.75
C THR A 372 24.10 -44.09 11.38
N GLU A 373 24.62 -44.76 10.36
CA GLU A 373 24.24 -44.68 8.95
C GLU A 373 23.59 -46.01 8.50
N GLN A 374 22.38 -46.00 7.90
CA GLN A 374 21.84 -47.19 7.22
C GLN A 374 20.67 -46.91 6.23
N THR A 375 21.02 -46.64 4.98
CA THR A 375 20.80 -47.50 3.80
C THR A 375 19.52 -48.37 3.65
N GLN A 376 18.74 -48.09 2.58
CA GLN A 376 17.80 -48.98 1.83
C GLN A 376 16.58 -49.55 2.61
N GLU A 377 15.50 -50.11 2.00
CA GLU A 377 15.10 -50.47 0.62
C GLU A 377 13.78 -49.72 0.26
N GLU A 378 13.59 -49.23 -0.96
CA GLU A 378 12.87 -49.89 -2.08
C GLU A 378 11.41 -50.32 -1.83
N GLN A 379 10.45 -49.61 -2.46
CA GLN A 379 9.30 -50.27 -3.10
C GLN A 379 8.67 -49.41 -4.20
N SER A 380 8.47 -50.02 -5.38
CA SER A 380 7.67 -49.45 -6.47
C SER A 380 6.20 -49.82 -6.30
N THR A 381 5.29 -49.00 -6.83
CA THR A 381 4.10 -49.53 -7.51
C THR A 381 3.56 -48.54 -8.54
N THR A 382 3.49 -49.01 -9.79
CA THR A 382 2.80 -48.34 -10.89
C THR A 382 1.29 -48.48 -10.74
N SER A 383 0.51 -47.44 -11.06
CA SER A 383 -0.91 -47.56 -11.40
C SER A 383 -1.21 -46.76 -12.66
N GLU A 384 -1.54 -47.49 -13.72
CA GLU A 384 -1.95 -47.00 -15.04
C GLU A 384 -3.46 -47.29 -15.24
N ALA A 385 -4.01 -46.93 -16.40
CA ALA A 385 -5.43 -46.90 -16.78
C ALA A 385 -6.23 -45.77 -16.08
N ALA A 386 -6.79 -44.77 -16.77
CA ALA A 386 -7.57 -44.72 -18.02
C ALA A 386 -9.04 -45.15 -17.86
N SER A 387 -9.95 -44.24 -18.18
CA SER A 387 -11.34 -44.52 -18.53
C SER A 387 -11.83 -43.44 -19.50
N GLU A 388 -11.99 -43.86 -20.74
CA GLU A 388 -12.51 -43.11 -21.87
C GLU A 388 -14.04 -43.17 -21.87
N THR A 389 -14.73 -42.06 -22.11
CA THR A 389 -16.17 -42.07 -22.46
C THR A 389 -16.48 -40.89 -23.36
N THR A 390 -17.07 -41.19 -24.52
CA THR A 390 -17.42 -40.22 -25.56
C THR A 390 -18.94 -40.04 -25.67
N ALA A 391 -19.36 -38.78 -25.77
CA ALA A 391 -20.63 -38.30 -26.34
C ALA A 391 -20.40 -36.79 -26.58
N ASP A 392 -20.34 -36.24 -27.80
CA ASP A 392 -21.27 -36.35 -28.94
C ASP A 392 -22.68 -35.84 -28.63
N THR A 393 -22.95 -34.60 -29.05
CA THR A 393 -24.31 -34.06 -29.26
C THR A 393 -24.24 -32.90 -30.26
N THR A 394 -24.51 -33.23 -31.52
CA THR A 394 -25.38 -32.48 -32.45
C THR A 394 -25.11 -30.99 -32.69
N SER A 395 -24.56 -30.70 -33.86
CA SER A 395 -24.59 -29.38 -34.51
C SER A 395 -26.02 -28.92 -34.85
N VAL A 396 -26.38 -27.68 -34.52
CA VAL A 396 -27.53 -26.97 -35.10
C VAL A 396 -27.18 -25.49 -35.38
N MET A 397 -27.34 -25.10 -36.64
CA MET A 397 -27.55 -23.72 -37.11
C MET A 397 -28.66 -23.78 -38.19
N PRO A 398 -29.27 -22.65 -38.61
CA PRO A 398 -29.20 -21.29 -38.07
C PRO A 398 -30.56 -20.76 -37.58
N ALA A 399 -30.57 -19.56 -37.01
CA ALA A 399 -31.75 -18.68 -37.00
C ALA A 399 -31.34 -17.29 -37.50
N THR A 400 -32.13 -16.73 -38.42
CA THR A 400 -31.91 -15.40 -39.00
C THR A 400 -32.74 -14.38 -38.24
N GLU A 401 -32.13 -13.28 -37.78
CA GLU A 401 -32.86 -12.09 -37.35
C GLU A 401 -32.40 -10.86 -38.14
N ASP A 402 -33.33 -10.28 -38.89
CA ASP A 402 -33.16 -9.03 -39.63
C ASP A 402 -33.04 -7.83 -38.69
N ASN A 403 -31.82 -7.39 -38.38
CA ASN A 403 -31.64 -6.09 -37.71
C ASN A 403 -31.74 -4.94 -38.72
N LYS A 404 -32.95 -4.38 -38.80
CA LYS A 404 -33.38 -3.37 -39.77
C LYS A 404 -32.55 -2.07 -39.68
N THR A 405 -31.87 -1.71 -40.77
CA THR A 405 -31.25 -0.40 -40.95
C THR A 405 -32.33 0.70 -40.98
N ASP A 406 -32.41 1.53 -39.94
CA ASP A 406 -33.25 2.73 -39.96
C ASP A 406 -32.41 3.97 -40.34
N SER A 407 -32.81 4.63 -41.42
CA SER A 407 -32.00 5.68 -42.07
C SER A 407 -32.43 7.06 -41.58
N LEU A 408 -31.72 7.59 -40.59
CA LEU A 408 -31.90 8.97 -40.13
C LEU A 408 -31.53 9.98 -41.24
N LYS A 409 -32.58 10.44 -41.91
CA LYS A 409 -32.56 11.41 -43.01
C LYS A 409 -32.27 12.82 -42.49
N PRO A 410 -31.34 13.59 -43.09
CA PRO A 410 -31.15 15.00 -42.76
C PRO A 410 -32.35 15.84 -43.21
N LEU A 411 -32.62 16.90 -42.44
CA LEU A 411 -33.59 17.96 -42.71
C LEU A 411 -32.87 19.32 -42.55
N PRO A 412 -33.44 20.41 -43.10
CA PRO A 412 -32.75 21.27 -44.08
C PRO A 412 -31.71 22.25 -43.52
#